data_AF-A0A3D0WZK4-F1
#
_entry.id   AF-A0A3D0WZK4-F1
#
_cell.length_a   1.000
_cell.length_b   1.000
_cell.length_c   1.000
_cell.angle_alpha   90.00
_cell.angle_beta   90.00
_cell.angle_gamma   90.00
#
_symmetry.space_group_name_H-M   'P 1'
#
loop_
_entity.id
_entity.type
_entity.pdbx_description
1 polymer ?
#
loop_
_entity_poly.entity_id
_entity_poly.type
_entity_poly.pdbx_seq_one_letter_code
_entity_poly.pdbx_strand_id
1 'polypeptide(L)'
;ATQEDVFAVAEEVLGEAFARFSDKAVSPAPFRRIPYAQAMLEYGTDKPDLRNPLRILDVTDLFEGTSFAPFRGKTVRAINVPGCAARPRSFFEGMLQFAEGIG
;
A
#
# COMPACT_ATOMS: atom_id res chain seq x y z
N ALA A 1 -5.86 6.02 31.46
CA ALA A 1 -5.85 5.17 30.26
C ALA A 1 -5.42 6.02 29.08
N THR A 2 -4.38 5.61 28.37
CA THR A 2 -3.82 6.21 27.16
C THR A 2 -4.12 5.32 25.95
N GLN A 3 -3.82 5.82 24.75
CA GLN A 3 -3.91 5.00 23.53
C GLN A 3 -3.01 3.75 23.62
N GLU A 4 -1.83 3.88 24.24
CA GLU A 4 -0.89 2.76 24.43
C GLU A 4 -1.44 1.68 25.34
N ASP A 5 -2.18 2.07 26.39
CA ASP A 5 -2.79 1.10 27.30
C ASP A 5 -3.81 0.21 26.56
N VAL A 6 -4.56 0.78 25.62
CA VAL A 6 -5.53 0.04 24.78
C VAL A 6 -4.81 -0.86 23.78
N PHE A 7 -3.75 -0.37 23.14
CA PHE A 7 -2.97 -1.16 22.19
C PHE A 7 -2.27 -2.35 22.84
N ALA A 8 -1.66 -2.16 24.01
CA ALA A 8 -0.99 -3.24 24.73
C ALA A 8 -1.95 -4.41 25.01
N VAL A 9 -3.15 -4.11 25.51
CA VAL A 9 -4.18 -5.13 25.77
C VAL A 9 -4.65 -5.79 24.47
N ALA A 10 -4.87 -5.02 23.40
CA ALA A 10 -5.32 -5.56 22.13
C ALA A 10 -4.27 -6.49 21.48
N GLU A 11 -3.00 -6.12 21.53
CA GLU A 11 -1.88 -6.92 20.99
C GLU A 11 -1.74 -8.25 21.75
N GLU A 12 -1.87 -8.23 23.07
CA GLU A 12 -1.87 -9.44 23.91
C GLU A 12 -3.04 -10.37 23.55
N VAL A 13 -4.27 -9.85 23.54
CA VAL A 13 -5.48 -10.63 23.21
C VAL A 13 -5.40 -11.24 21.82
N LEU A 14 -4.92 -10.48 20.82
CA LEU A 14 -4.77 -10.99 19.46
C LEU A 14 -3.69 -12.08 19.39
N GLY A 15 -2.55 -11.89 20.05
CA GLY A 15 -1.48 -12.90 20.11
C GLY A 15 -1.97 -14.22 20.72
N GLU A 16 -2.61 -14.16 21.89
CA GLU A 16 -3.11 -15.35 22.59
C GLU A 16 -4.25 -16.04 21.84
N ALA A 17 -5.18 -15.29 21.26
CA ALA A 17 -6.29 -15.85 20.51
C ALA A 17 -5.80 -16.65 19.30
N PHE A 18 -4.83 -16.11 18.54
CA PHE A 18 -4.24 -16.86 17.43
C PHE A 18 -3.46 -18.06 17.92
N ALA A 19 -2.64 -17.95 18.97
CA ALA A 19 -1.90 -19.07 19.52
C ALA A 19 -2.79 -20.23 20.01
N ARG A 20 -4.00 -19.91 20.50
CA ARG A 20 -4.95 -20.91 21.01
C ARG A 20 -5.81 -21.54 19.92
N PHE A 21 -6.17 -20.80 18.88
CA PHE A 21 -7.18 -21.20 17.90
C PHE A 21 -6.65 -21.31 16.46
N SER A 22 -5.36 -21.10 16.22
CA SER A 22 -4.75 -21.16 14.89
C SER A 22 -3.27 -21.58 14.94
N ASP A 23 -2.82 -22.28 13.90
CA ASP A 23 -1.39 -22.58 13.69
C ASP A 23 -0.68 -21.50 12.85
N LYS A 24 -1.34 -20.38 12.57
CA LYS A 24 -0.78 -19.29 11.76
C LYS A 24 0.17 -18.44 12.59
N ALA A 25 1.34 -18.14 12.02
CA ALA A 25 2.28 -17.20 12.60
C ALA A 25 1.67 -15.80 12.68
N VAL A 26 1.81 -15.16 13.84
CA VAL A 26 1.44 -13.76 14.09
C VAL A 26 2.71 -12.96 14.29
N SER A 27 2.72 -11.71 13.81
CA SER A 27 3.82 -10.78 14.09
C SER A 27 3.99 -10.61 15.61
N PRO A 28 5.22 -10.52 16.15
CA PRO A 28 5.40 -10.24 17.56
C PRO A 28 4.91 -8.82 17.89
N ALA A 29 4.37 -8.66 19.10
CA ALA A 29 4.10 -7.32 19.65
C ALA A 29 5.42 -6.58 19.96
N PRO A 30 5.46 -5.24 19.88
CA PRO A 30 4.37 -4.38 19.40
C PRO A 30 4.18 -4.49 17.90
N PHE A 31 2.92 -4.44 17.43
CA PHE A 31 2.64 -4.50 16.01
C PHE A 31 3.13 -3.24 15.30
N ARG A 32 3.46 -3.37 14.02
CA ARG A 32 3.86 -2.22 13.20
C ARG A 32 2.70 -1.22 13.13
N ARG A 33 2.96 0.01 13.55
CA ARG A 33 2.01 1.13 13.46
C ARG A 33 2.36 2.03 12.29
N ILE A 34 1.36 2.33 11.47
CA ILE A 34 1.51 3.18 10.29
C ILE A 34 0.50 4.34 10.44
N PRO A 35 0.96 5.60 10.49
CA PRO A 35 0.05 6.74 10.47
C PRO A 35 -0.84 6.71 9.24
N TYR A 36 -2.11 7.10 9.39
CA TYR A 36 -3.08 7.11 8.29
C TYR A 36 -2.56 7.81 7.04
N ALA A 37 -1.99 9.02 7.19
CA ALA A 37 -1.44 9.78 6.07
C ALA A 37 -0.32 9.02 5.34
N GLN A 38 0.54 8.33 6.09
CA GLN A 38 1.59 7.49 5.51
C GLN A 38 1.00 6.26 4.81
N ALA A 39 0.01 5.60 5.39
CA ALA A 39 -0.65 4.45 4.79
C ALA A 39 -1.31 4.80 3.44
N MET A 40 -2.02 5.92 3.40
CA MET A 40 -2.64 6.43 2.17
C MET A 40 -1.60 6.81 1.11
N LEU A 41 -0.49 7.44 1.50
CA LEU A 41 0.57 7.84 0.56
C LEU A 41 1.34 6.65 -0.01
N GLU A 42 1.68 5.66 0.83
CA GLU A 42 2.55 4.55 0.43
C GLU A 42 1.80 3.34 -0.13
N TYR A 43 0.53 3.15 0.25
CA TYR A 43 -0.25 1.94 -0.08
C TYR A 43 -1.62 2.23 -0.69
N GLY A 44 -2.12 3.47 -0.63
CA GLY A 44 -3.43 3.85 -1.19
C GLY A 44 -4.64 3.32 -0.40
N THR A 45 -4.42 2.80 0.80
CA THR A 45 -5.47 2.27 1.69
C THR A 45 -5.07 2.42 3.15
N ASP A 46 -6.06 2.56 4.03
CA ASP A 46 -5.90 2.58 5.50
C ASP A 46 -5.73 1.17 6.09
N LYS A 47 -5.89 0.12 5.27
CA LYS A 47 -5.74 -1.30 5.64
C LYS A 47 -4.75 -1.99 4.68
N PRO A 48 -3.48 -1.56 4.66
CA PRO A 48 -2.52 -2.06 3.68
C PRO A 48 -2.21 -3.53 3.90
N ASP A 49 -2.19 -4.31 2.81
CA ASP A 49 -1.63 -5.66 2.85
C ASP A 49 -0.11 -5.58 2.82
N LEU A 50 0.51 -5.65 4.01
CA LEU A 50 1.96 -5.53 4.18
C LEU A 50 2.76 -6.73 3.66
N ARG A 51 2.09 -7.80 3.19
CA ARG A 51 2.75 -8.95 2.55
C ARG A 51 3.03 -8.68 1.08
N ASN A 52 2.29 -7.75 0.48
CA ASN A 52 2.50 -7.33 -0.90
C ASN A 52 3.68 -6.33 -0.96
N PRO A 53 4.74 -6.60 -1.75
CA PRO A 53 5.90 -5.69 -1.81
C PRO A 53 5.62 -4.41 -2.61
N LEU A 54 4.50 -4.31 -3.31
CA LEU A 54 4.16 -3.15 -4.14
C LEU A 54 3.89 -1.93 -3.25
N ARG A 55 4.57 -0.82 -3.58
CA ARG A 55 4.43 0.48 -2.91
C ARG A 55 4.20 1.58 -3.94
N ILE A 56 3.45 2.59 -3.54
CA ILE A 56 3.29 3.84 -4.28
C ILE A 56 4.53 4.70 -4.04
N LEU A 57 5.13 5.16 -5.12
CA LEU A 57 6.31 6.01 -5.12
C LEU A 57 5.94 7.38 -5.68
N ASP A 58 6.37 8.44 -5.01
CA ASP A 58 6.29 9.78 -5.57
C ASP A 58 7.41 9.97 -6.60
N VAL A 59 7.03 10.29 -7.82
CA VAL A 59 7.95 10.49 -8.96
C VAL A 59 7.74 11.86 -9.59
N THR A 60 7.07 12.78 -8.87
CA THR A 60 6.73 14.12 -9.35
C THR A 60 7.95 14.88 -9.87
N ASP A 61 9.06 14.81 -9.15
CA ASP A 61 10.31 15.50 -9.46
C ASP A 61 10.87 15.13 -10.84
N LEU A 62 10.61 13.89 -11.32
CA LEU A 62 11.04 13.44 -12.65
C LEU A 62 10.28 14.14 -13.79
N PHE A 63 9.14 14.75 -13.48
CA PHE A 63 8.27 15.43 -14.44
C PHE A 63 8.26 16.95 -14.26
N GLU A 64 9.13 17.49 -13.40
CA GLU A 64 9.34 18.94 -13.31
C GLU A 64 9.78 19.48 -14.68
N GLY A 65 9.03 20.47 -15.19
CA GLY A 65 9.28 21.05 -16.51
C GLY A 65 8.87 20.19 -17.71
N THR A 66 8.16 19.07 -17.51
CA THR A 66 7.70 18.25 -18.64
C THR A 66 6.78 19.01 -19.59
N SER A 67 6.99 18.83 -20.90
CA SER A 67 6.05 19.30 -21.93
C SER A 67 4.83 18.38 -22.06
N PHE A 68 4.83 17.22 -21.41
CA PHE A 68 3.69 16.30 -21.45
C PHE A 68 2.53 16.84 -20.60
N ALA A 69 1.48 17.32 -21.27
CA ALA A 69 0.37 18.04 -20.64
C ALA A 69 -0.30 17.28 -19.47
N PRO A 70 -0.50 15.94 -19.51
CA PRO A 70 -1.13 15.23 -18.40
C PRO A 70 -0.37 15.32 -17.06
N PHE A 71 0.96 15.45 -17.08
CA PHE A 71 1.81 15.44 -15.88
C PHE A 71 2.37 16.82 -15.50
N ARG A 72 2.28 17.81 -16.40
CA ARG A 72 2.83 19.13 -16.17
C ARG A 72 2.21 19.81 -14.95
N GLY A 73 3.04 20.11 -13.95
CA GLY A 73 2.63 20.80 -12.71
C GLY A 73 1.70 19.98 -11.81
N LYS A 74 1.67 18.64 -11.97
CA LYS A 74 0.83 17.76 -11.16
C LYS A 74 1.69 16.80 -10.34
N THR A 75 1.12 16.30 -9.24
CA THR A 75 1.72 15.18 -8.50
C THR A 75 1.59 13.90 -9.31
N VAL A 76 2.72 13.24 -9.55
CA VAL A 76 2.79 11.99 -10.30
C VAL A 76 3.30 10.91 -9.38
N ARG A 77 2.54 9.82 -9.25
CA ARG A 77 2.94 8.65 -8.47
C ARG A 77 2.88 7.38 -9.30
N ALA A 78 3.74 6.42 -8.98
CA ALA A 78 3.87 5.19 -9.71
C ALA A 78 4.04 3.99 -8.78
N ILE A 79 3.67 2.80 -9.26
CA ILE A 79 3.97 1.52 -8.62
C ILE A 79 4.89 0.76 -9.56
N ASN A 80 6.06 0.36 -9.06
CA ASN A 80 6.94 -0.53 -9.82
C ASN A 80 6.44 -1.99 -9.70
N VAL A 81 6.13 -2.63 -10.83
CA VAL A 81 5.67 -4.02 -10.88
C VAL A 81 6.78 -4.91 -11.49
N PRO A 82 7.53 -5.66 -10.68
CA PRO A 82 8.62 -6.50 -11.17
C PRO A 82 8.17 -7.53 -12.21
N GLY A 83 8.98 -7.74 -13.25
CA GLY A 83 8.70 -8.74 -14.29
C GLY A 83 7.54 -8.41 -15.22
N CYS A 84 6.95 -7.21 -15.14
CA CYS A 84 5.80 -6.83 -15.97
C CYS A 84 6.17 -6.37 -17.39
N ALA A 85 7.44 -6.03 -17.64
CA ALA A 85 7.87 -5.45 -18.92
C ALA A 85 7.61 -6.35 -20.15
N ALA A 86 7.63 -7.68 -19.98
CA ALA A 86 7.43 -8.64 -21.07
C ALA A 86 5.94 -8.95 -21.36
N ARG A 87 4.99 -8.31 -20.65
CA ARG A 87 3.56 -8.53 -20.86
C ARG A 87 3.12 -8.01 -22.24
N PRO A 88 2.15 -8.68 -22.90
CA PRO A 88 1.65 -8.23 -24.20
C PRO A 88 0.86 -6.92 -24.05
N ARG A 89 0.75 -6.16 -25.14
CA ARG A 89 0.00 -4.90 -25.17
C ARG A 89 -1.44 -5.03 -24.65
N SER A 90 -2.13 -6.13 -24.98
CA SER A 90 -3.49 -6.41 -24.53
C SER A 90 -3.64 -6.46 -23.02
N PHE A 91 -2.60 -6.87 -22.28
CA PHE A 91 -2.60 -6.83 -20.82
C PHE A 91 -2.66 -5.38 -20.32
N PHE A 92 -1.86 -4.48 -20.89
CA PHE A 92 -1.85 -3.07 -20.51
C PHE A 92 -3.14 -2.34 -20.92
N GLU A 93 -3.71 -2.67 -22.08
CA GLU A 93 -5.02 -2.15 -22.49
C GLU A 93 -6.13 -2.60 -21.53
N GLY A 94 -6.10 -3.85 -21.07
CA GLY A 94 -7.02 -4.33 -20.04
C GLY A 94 -6.87 -3.60 -18.70
N MET A 95 -5.63 -3.29 -18.29
CA MET A 95 -5.39 -2.47 -17.09
C MET A 95 -5.94 -1.05 -17.24
N LEU A 96 -5.79 -0.43 -18.40
CA LEU A 96 -6.36 0.89 -18.69
C LEU A 96 -7.89 0.85 -18.60
N GLN A 97 -8.52 -0.11 -19.26
CA GLN A 97 -9.98 -0.28 -19.21
C GLN A 97 -10.50 -0.49 -17.79
N PHE A 98 -9.79 -1.31 -17.00
CA PHE A 98 -10.11 -1.49 -15.59
C PHE A 98 -10.04 -0.16 -14.83
N ALA A 99 -8.98 0.62 -15.02
CA ALA A 99 -8.80 1.91 -14.35
C ALA A 99 -9.87 2.94 -14.75
N GLU A 100 -10.29 2.96 -16.01
CA GLU A 100 -11.38 3.82 -16.49
C GLU A 100 -12.75 3.38 -15.94
N GLY A 101 -12.95 2.09 -15.70
CA GLY A 101 -14.22 1.53 -15.23
C GLY A 101 -14.46 1.62 -13.72
N ILE A 102 -13.44 1.94 -12.93
CA ILE A 102 -13.56 2.14 -11.47
C ILE A 102 -13.78 3.61 -11.07
N GLY A 103 -13.86 4.51 -12.06
CA GLY A 103 -14.15 5.94 -11.89
C GLY A 103 -15.62 6.24 -11.63
#